data_AF-A0A922AA40-F1
#
_entry.id   AF-A0A922AA40-F1
#
_cell.length_a   1.000
_cell.length_b   1.000
_cell.length_c   1.000
_cell.angle_alpha   90.00
_cell.angle_beta   90.00
_cell.angle_gamma   90.00
#
_symmetry.space_group_name_H-M   'P 1'
#
loop_
_entity.id
_entity.type
_entity.pdbx_description
1 polymer ?
#
loop_
_entity_poly.entity_id
_entity_poly.type
_entity_poly.pdbx_seq_one_letter_code
_entity_poly.pdbx_strand_id
1 'polypeptide(L)'
;MDETLATELKEICPSCKFHKHCCDGCWVTWVPKLFDNKYYVNLVNRKGLFTSDQDLYTDSRTRDVVSSADDENLFFEKFVLSMIKMGQLNVLTGTQGEIRANCSSRNQDISYSSTLEENQERAAEL
;
A
#
# COMPACT_ATOMS: atom_id res chain seq x y z
N MET A 1 -22.27 8.78 4.40
CA MET A 1 -21.95 8.63 2.97
C MET A 1 -23.03 9.36 2.20
N ASP A 2 -22.67 10.04 1.12
CA ASP A 2 -23.59 10.66 0.16
C ASP A 2 -24.63 9.65 -0.34
N GLU A 3 -25.91 10.04 -0.36
CA GLU A 3 -27.02 9.12 -0.64
C GLU A 3 -27.05 8.66 -2.11
N THR A 4 -26.68 9.54 -3.03
CA THR A 4 -26.58 9.22 -4.46
C THR A 4 -25.46 8.20 -4.69
N LEU A 5 -24.26 8.47 -4.19
CA LEU A 5 -23.15 7.52 -4.27
C LEU A 5 -23.48 6.18 -3.58
N ALA A 6 -24.13 6.21 -2.42
CA ALA A 6 -24.53 4.99 -1.73
C ALA A 6 -25.52 4.14 -2.55
N THR A 7 -26.38 4.76 -3.34
CA THR A 7 -27.30 4.06 -4.24
C THR A 7 -26.56 3.44 -5.42
N GLU A 8 -25.65 4.19 -6.05
CA GLU A 8 -24.79 3.68 -7.13
C GLU A 8 -23.93 2.50 -6.67
N LEU A 9 -23.32 2.61 -5.49
CA LEU A 9 -22.49 1.55 -4.93
C LEU A 9 -23.27 0.28 -4.56
N LYS A 10 -24.57 0.38 -4.24
CA LYS A 10 -25.41 -0.81 -3.98
C LYS A 10 -25.70 -1.61 -5.25
N GLU A 11 -25.77 -0.95 -6.40
CA GLU A 11 -25.90 -1.62 -7.71
C GLU A 11 -24.60 -2.32 -8.09
N ILE A 12 -23.45 -1.69 -7.82
CA ILE A 12 -22.13 -2.26 -8.09
C ILE A 12 -21.83 -3.43 -7.14
N CYS A 13 -22.17 -3.28 -5.86
CA CYS A 13 -21.91 -4.24 -4.79
C CYS A 13 -23.24 -4.77 -4.25
N PRO A 14 -23.93 -5.68 -4.97
CA PRO A 14 -25.15 -6.29 -4.47
C PRO A 14 -24.88 -7.05 -3.17
N SER A 15 -25.88 -7.11 -2.30
CA SER A 15 -25.74 -7.59 -0.92
C SER A 15 -25.03 -8.95 -0.82
N CYS A 16 -23.85 -8.93 -0.22
CA CYS A 16 -23.01 -10.11 -0.02
C CYS A 16 -23.51 -10.98 1.11
N LYS A 17 -24.30 -12.00 0.78
CA LYS A 17 -24.70 -13.01 1.74
C LYS A 17 -23.59 -14.05 1.90
N PHE A 18 -22.82 -13.90 2.98
CA PHE A 18 -21.89 -14.89 3.54
C PHE A 18 -20.65 -15.30 2.70
N HIS A 19 -19.49 -15.13 3.34
CA HIS A 19 -18.17 -15.71 3.07
C HIS A 19 -17.58 -15.62 1.65
N LYS A 20 -16.54 -14.77 1.57
CA LYS A 20 -15.33 -14.89 0.74
C LYS A 20 -15.41 -14.56 -0.74
N HIS A 21 -16.57 -14.62 -1.38
CA HIS A 21 -16.69 -14.26 -2.80
C HIS A 21 -17.92 -13.42 -3.05
N CYS A 22 -17.75 -12.11 -2.90
CA CYS A 22 -18.78 -11.17 -3.31
C CYS A 22 -18.27 -10.05 -4.20
N CYS A 23 -17.01 -10.14 -4.60
CA CYS A 23 -16.39 -9.30 -5.60
C CYS A 23 -15.31 -10.11 -6.36
N ASP A 24 -15.60 -11.36 -6.74
CA ASP A 24 -14.80 -12.02 -7.78
C ASP A 24 -15.27 -11.44 -9.12
N GLY A 25 -14.65 -10.34 -9.55
CA GLY A 25 -14.97 -9.68 -10.82
C GLY A 25 -15.78 -8.39 -10.74
N CYS A 26 -15.94 -7.79 -9.56
CA CYS A 26 -16.23 -6.34 -9.49
C CYS A 26 -14.95 -5.59 -9.86
N TRP A 27 -14.68 -5.49 -11.16
CA TRP A 27 -13.70 -4.57 -11.68
C TRP A 27 -14.25 -3.16 -11.42
N VAL A 28 -13.80 -2.53 -10.34
CA VAL A 28 -13.99 -1.10 -10.16
C VAL A 28 -13.16 -0.41 -11.25
N THR A 29 -13.75 -0.24 -12.42
CA THR A 29 -13.15 0.46 -13.57
C THR A 29 -13.16 1.98 -13.38
N TRP A 30 -13.84 2.46 -12.34
CA TRP A 30 -13.88 3.86 -11.93
C TRP A 30 -12.82 4.13 -10.85
N VAL A 31 -11.55 3.87 -11.16
CA VAL A 31 -10.46 4.47 -10.39
C VAL A 31 -9.96 5.64 -11.22
N PRO A 32 -10.13 6.89 -10.75
CA PRO A 32 -9.48 8.03 -11.37
C PRO A 32 -7.99 7.72 -11.53
N LYS A 33 -7.49 7.76 -12.77
CA LYS A 33 -6.09 7.43 -13.06
C LYS A 33 -5.14 8.59 -12.78
N LEU A 34 -5.69 9.75 -12.43
CA LEU A 34 -4.94 10.95 -12.10
C LEU A 34 -4.71 11.00 -10.59
N PHE A 35 -3.48 11.32 -10.22
CA PHE A 35 -3.14 11.64 -8.85
C PHE A 35 -3.35 13.15 -8.67
N ASP A 36 -4.42 13.53 -7.97
CA ASP A 36 -4.86 14.90 -7.76
C ASP A 36 -5.49 15.08 -6.37
N ASN A 37 -5.98 16.28 -6.07
CA ASN A 37 -6.65 16.55 -4.80
C ASN A 37 -8.12 16.11 -4.73
N LYS A 38 -8.69 15.52 -5.79
CA LYS A 38 -10.12 15.13 -5.83
C LYS A 38 -10.46 14.08 -4.80
N TYR A 39 -9.47 13.31 -4.34
CA TYR A 39 -9.59 12.47 -3.16
C TYR A 39 -10.19 13.25 -1.97
N TYR A 40 -9.59 14.40 -1.60
CA TYR A 40 -10.05 15.22 -0.46
C TYR A 40 -11.36 15.95 -0.74
N VAL A 41 -11.54 16.44 -1.97
CA VAL A 41 -12.82 17.04 -2.42
C VAL A 41 -13.97 16.06 -2.23
N ASN A 42 -13.76 14.77 -2.53
CA ASN A 42 -14.77 13.73 -2.33
C ASN A 42 -15.10 13.53 -0.83
N LEU A 43 -14.11 13.58 0.06
CA LEU A 43 -14.34 13.41 1.50
C LEU A 43 -15.22 14.50 2.09
N VAL A 44 -15.00 15.76 1.68
CA VAL A 44 -15.82 16.92 2.08
C VAL A 44 -17.27 16.73 1.62
N ASN A 45 -17.45 16.21 0.41
CA ASN A 45 -18.77 15.89 -0.18
C ASN A 45 -19.38 14.58 0.34
N ARG A 46 -18.83 13.97 1.41
CA ARG A 46 -19.29 12.70 1.98
C ARG A 46 -19.20 11.49 1.01
N LYS A 47 -18.34 11.59 0.00
CA LYS A 47 -18.12 10.61 -1.08
C LYS A 47 -16.87 9.74 -0.85
N GLY A 48 -16.42 9.57 0.39
CA GLY A 48 -15.36 8.60 0.73
C GLY A 48 -15.85 7.17 0.58
N LEU A 49 -15.06 6.31 -0.08
CA LEU A 49 -15.42 4.91 -0.36
C LEU A 49 -15.28 4.04 0.90
N PHE A 50 -14.14 4.12 1.58
CA PHE A 50 -13.91 3.37 2.81
C PHE A 50 -14.28 4.19 4.04
N THR A 51 -14.65 3.50 5.12
CA THR A 51 -14.86 4.13 6.43
C THR A 51 -13.63 4.89 6.88
N SER A 52 -12.43 4.32 6.70
CA SER A 52 -11.16 4.96 7.04
C SER A 52 -10.92 6.26 6.27
N ASP A 53 -11.38 6.35 5.02
CA ASP A 53 -11.28 7.58 4.23
C ASP A 53 -12.24 8.63 4.75
N GLN A 54 -13.51 8.25 4.91
CA GLN A 54 -14.54 9.19 5.33
C GLN A 54 -14.30 9.70 6.76
N ASP A 55 -13.64 8.90 7.60
CA ASP A 55 -13.29 9.25 8.96
C ASP A 55 -12.26 10.38 9.06
N LEU A 56 -11.41 10.56 8.05
CA LEU A 56 -10.50 11.70 7.99
C LEU A 56 -11.26 13.04 8.03
N TYR A 57 -12.47 13.08 7.48
CA TYR A 57 -13.32 14.28 7.52
C TYR A 57 -14.34 14.27 8.67
N THR A 58 -14.74 13.11 9.19
CA THR A 58 -15.69 13.04 10.32
C THR A 58 -15.02 13.39 11.64
N ASP A 59 -13.77 12.97 11.84
CA ASP A 59 -12.98 13.21 13.03
C ASP A 59 -12.49 14.67 13.08
N SER A 60 -12.71 15.33 14.22
CA SER A 60 -12.31 16.72 14.44
C SER A 60 -10.81 16.95 14.35
N ARG A 61 -9.98 15.93 14.63
CA ARG A 61 -8.51 16.04 14.64
C ARG A 61 -7.93 16.16 13.23
N THR A 62 -8.63 15.63 12.23
CA THR A 62 -8.14 15.53 10.85
C THR A 62 -8.97 16.36 9.88
N ARG A 63 -10.17 16.80 10.27
CA ARG A 63 -11.08 17.59 9.42
C ARG A 63 -10.40 18.82 8.81
N ASP A 64 -9.67 19.60 9.59
CA ASP A 64 -9.04 20.84 9.10
C ASP A 64 -7.96 20.55 8.05
N VAL A 65 -7.22 19.44 8.22
CA VAL A 65 -6.23 18.99 7.24
C VAL A 65 -6.92 18.61 5.93
N VAL A 66 -8.02 17.85 6.00
CA VAL A 66 -8.81 17.48 4.82
C VAL A 66 -9.38 18.71 4.13
N SER A 67 -9.91 19.68 4.88
CA SER A 67 -10.43 20.93 4.31
C SER A 67 -9.34 21.78 3.66
N SER A 68 -8.12 21.80 4.22
CA SER A 68 -7.00 22.55 3.63
C SER A 68 -6.46 21.93 2.33
N ALA A 69 -6.67 20.62 2.13
CA ALA A 69 -6.20 19.90 0.95
C ALA A 69 -7.02 20.19 -0.33
N ASP A 70 -8.04 21.04 -0.25
CA ASP A 70 -8.69 21.62 -1.44
C ASP A 70 -7.73 22.54 -2.23
N ASP A 71 -6.70 23.08 -1.58
CA ASP A 71 -5.54 23.66 -2.28
C ASP A 71 -4.63 22.52 -2.76
N GLU A 72 -4.64 22.28 -4.07
CA GLU A 72 -3.88 21.22 -4.71
C GLU A 72 -2.36 21.38 -4.54
N ASN A 73 -1.84 22.62 -4.56
CA ASN A 73 -0.41 22.86 -4.37
C ASN A 73 0.01 22.51 -2.94
N LEU A 74 -0.79 22.94 -1.95
CA LEU A 74 -0.56 22.60 -0.55
C LEU A 74 -0.62 21.08 -0.33
N PHE A 75 -1.61 20.41 -0.93
CA PHE A 75 -1.70 18.95 -0.90
C PHE A 75 -0.41 18.30 -1.41
N PHE A 76 0.06 18.68 -2.60
CA PHE A 76 1.27 18.10 -3.18
C PHE A 76 2.51 18.36 -2.33
N GLU A 77 2.66 19.57 -1.79
CA GLU A 77 3.76 19.89 -0.88
C GLU A 77 3.76 18.96 0.34
N LYS A 78 2.61 18.81 1.01
CA LYS A 78 2.50 17.93 2.19
C LYS A 78 2.62 16.45 1.84
N PHE A 79 2.15 16.04 0.67
CA PHE A 79 2.29 14.68 0.19
C PHE A 79 3.75 14.30 0.00
N VAL A 80 4.55 15.14 -0.69
CA VAL A 80 5.98 14.91 -0.90
C VAL A 80 6.72 14.79 0.43
N LEU A 81 6.49 15.73 1.35
CA LEU A 81 7.12 15.68 2.69
C LEU A 81 6.75 14.40 3.46
N SER A 82 5.49 13.98 3.37
CA SER A 82 5.00 12.77 4.04
C SER A 82 5.62 11.51 3.43
N MET A 83 5.76 11.44 2.11
CA MET A 83 6.38 10.30 1.41
C MET A 83 7.88 10.19 1.68
N ILE A 84 8.59 11.32 1.76
CA ILE A 84 10.02 11.34 2.16
C ILE A 84 10.15 10.79 3.59
N LYS A 85 9.33 11.28 4.52
CA LYS A 85 9.36 10.82 5.92
C LYS A 85 9.02 9.34 6.03
N MET A 86 8.03 8.86 5.28
CA MET A 86 7.64 7.46 5.24
C MET A 86 8.76 6.58 4.69
N GLY A 87 9.46 7.02 3.64
CA GLY A 87 10.58 6.28 3.03
C GLY A 87 11.81 6.13 3.92
N GLN A 88 11.86 6.83 5.05
CA GLN A 88 12.95 6.77 6.03
C GLN A 88 12.64 5.87 7.23
N LEU A 89 11.45 5.27 7.30
CA LEU A 89 11.06 4.42 8.42
C LEU A 89 11.84 3.09 8.39
N ASN A 90 12.55 2.80 9.49
CA ASN A 90 13.22 1.51 9.74
C ASN A 90 14.13 1.03 8.60
N VAL A 91 14.79 1.95 7.90
CA VAL A 91 15.72 1.63 6.81
C VAL A 91 16.99 0.97 7.33
N LEU A 92 17.51 -0.01 6.57
CA LEU A 92 18.82 -0.61 6.82
C LEU A 92 19.90 0.28 6.20
N THR A 93 20.92 0.63 6.97
CA THR A 93 21.99 1.56 6.53
C THR A 93 23.38 1.01 6.85
N GLY A 94 24.40 1.57 6.19
CA GLY A 94 25.78 1.11 6.34
C GLY A 94 25.94 -0.34 5.89
N THR A 95 26.34 -1.22 6.80
CA THR A 95 26.53 -2.65 6.55
C THR A 95 25.33 -3.51 6.99
N GLN A 96 24.20 -2.89 7.35
CA GLN A 96 22.99 -3.61 7.71
C GLN A 96 22.26 -4.11 6.46
N GLY A 97 21.88 -5.39 6.44
CA GLY A 97 21.21 -6.00 5.28
C GLY A 97 22.18 -6.33 4.14
N GLU A 98 21.67 -6.34 2.91
CA GLU A 98 22.44 -6.63 1.70
C GLU A 98 21.86 -5.91 0.48
N ILE A 99 22.70 -5.70 -0.53
CA ILE A 99 22.22 -5.30 -1.86
C ILE A 99 21.87 -6.57 -2.64
N ARG A 100 20.57 -6.80 -2.86
CA ARG A 100 20.06 -8.02 -3.50
C ARG A 100 20.29 -8.00 -5.01
N ALA A 101 20.88 -9.07 -5.54
CA ALA A 101 20.97 -9.27 -6.99
C ALA A 101 19.60 -9.62 -7.61
N ASN A 102 18.73 -10.24 -6.81
CA ASN A 102 17.35 -10.55 -7.18
C ASN A 102 16.41 -10.09 -6.05
N CYS A 103 15.51 -9.14 -6.31
CA CYS A 103 14.58 -8.61 -5.31
C CYS A 103 13.60 -9.65 -4.73
N SER A 104 13.48 -10.82 -5.35
CA SER A 104 12.58 -11.90 -4.90
C SER A 104 13.26 -12.89 -3.95
N SER A 105 14.58 -12.84 -3.77
CA SER A 105 15.35 -13.80 -2.96
C SER A 105 16.46 -13.12 -2.16
N ARG A 106 16.86 -13.71 -1.03
CA ARG A 106 18.10 -13.32 -0.35
C ARG A 106 19.31 -13.81 -1.15
N ASN A 107 20.43 -13.10 -1.11
CA ASN A 107 21.68 -13.62 -1.67
C ASN A 107 22.07 -14.92 -0.94
N GLN A 108 22.69 -15.85 -1.67
CA GLN A 108 23.15 -17.09 -1.08
C GLN A 108 24.37 -16.83 -0.21
N ASP A 109 24.33 -17.37 1.00
CA ASP A 109 25.47 -17.32 1.90
C ASP A 109 26.45 -18.44 1.49
N ILE A 110 27.60 -18.08 0.92
CA ILE A 110 28.62 -19.03 0.45
C ILE A 110 29.29 -19.75 1.65
N SER A 111 28.91 -19.44 2.89
CA SER A 111 29.42 -20.08 4.09
C SER A 111 29.12 -21.58 4.22
N TYR A 112 28.12 -22.10 3.50
CA TYR A 112 27.72 -23.53 3.57
C TYR A 112 28.22 -24.39 2.40
N SER A 113 28.97 -23.82 1.45
CA SER A 113 29.47 -24.57 0.28
C SER A 113 30.88 -25.12 0.43
N SER A 114 31.60 -24.82 1.52
CA SER A 114 32.97 -25.30 1.74
C SER A 114 33.05 -26.61 2.55
N THR A 115 31.95 -27.11 3.12
CA THR A 115 31.97 -28.33 3.95
C THR A 115 31.65 -29.62 3.19
N LEU A 116 31.51 -29.57 1.86
CA LEU A 116 31.21 -30.76 1.05
C LEU A 116 32.33 -31.21 0.10
N GLU A 117 33.42 -30.45 -0.03
CA GLU A 117 34.57 -30.87 -0.86
C GLU A 117 35.62 -31.70 -0.09
N GLU A 118 35.56 -31.80 1.25
CA GLU A 118 36.53 -32.61 2.02
C GLU A 118 36.19 -34.12 2.10
N ASN A 119 35.03 -34.57 1.57
CA ASN A 119 34.60 -35.98 1.68
C ASN A 119 34.79 -36.83 0.42
N GLN A 120 35.42 -36.32 -0.64
CA GLN A 120 35.65 -37.09 -1.87
C GLN A 120 37.05 -37.75 -1.98
N GLU A 121 38.01 -37.45 -1.09
CA GLU A 121 39.35 -38.08 -1.13
C GLU A 121 39.49 -39.36 -0.29
N ARG A 122 38.47 -39.81 0.46
CA ARG A 122 38.53 -41.04 1.29
C ARG A 122 37.79 -42.27 0.74
N ALA A 123 37.34 -42.22 -0.51
CA ALA A 123 36.67 -43.34 -1.19
C ALA A 123 37.52 -44.00 -2.30
N ALA A 124 38.84 -43.73 -2.34
CA ALA A 124 39.79 -44.36 -3.26
C ALA A 124 40.73 -45.38 -2.59
N GLU A 125 40.53 -45.69 -1.29
CA GLU A 125 41.23 -46.77 -0.60
C GLU A 125 40.24 -47.56 0.27
N LEU A 126 39.53 -48.51 -0.35
CA LEU A 126 39.07 -49.80 0.20
C LEU A 126 38.42 -50.64 -0.91
#